data_AF-A0A959W3Q6-F1
#
_entry.id   AF-A0A959W3Q6-F1
#
_cell.length_a   1.000
_cell.length_b   1.000
_cell.length_c   1.000
_cell.angle_alpha   90.00
_cell.angle_beta   90.00
_cell.angle_gamma   90.00
#
_symmetry.space_group_name_H-M   'P 1'
#
loop_
_entity.id
_entity.type
_entity.pdbx_description
1 polymer ?
#
loop_
_entity_poly.entity_id
_entity_poly.type
_entity_poly.pdbx_seq_one_letter_code
_entity_poly.pdbx_strand_id
1 'polypeptide(L)'
;MKKLAVLLALLASVFAVTACGSSKNPTITPDTLASAMDEVCTDTNADFEALGTRGLTMPAIAAEFQGYAEVRQAVIDGFDELNTDDDAKKELQPYIDASEKVVAQDKTIAKAAAENDQKAMNQAFAAQGAAFNERDKAARELGTKVCGQPADIKVEPTGTAPPDDLDAYQPKNSVDDAVAKYIKAAQSGNCGLINANRHTDAGDLDEPNCASVQKSLANAKVAGTESYGPVAQAEIVGADGTHFTSYFVTDLDGNLRYGGDAIHDQGGLRPAPEGNDSQATAEATVQAIRDDDAAAFNETLPFEDSPFWIKGEKVDKFGDGEYNAEFIKDIKDGDAEPVQLGLNSAWGFYFLEGSKYDWVISTIHIPGVGGKYRFSGYYPIPKPD
;
A
#
# COMPACT_ATOMS: atom_id res chain seq x y z
N MET A 1 35.48 -11.85 5.22
CA MET A 1 35.33 -11.66 6.68
C MET A 1 35.31 -10.16 6.96
N LYS A 2 34.31 -9.64 7.68
CA LYS A 2 33.77 -8.25 7.67
C LYS A 2 32.63 -7.99 6.66
N LYS A 3 31.57 -8.79 6.72
CA LYS A 3 30.23 -8.48 6.17
C LYS A 3 29.21 -9.23 7.03
N LEU A 4 28.90 -8.70 8.22
CA LEU A 4 27.85 -9.27 9.11
C LEU A 4 27.45 -8.36 10.29
N ALA A 5 27.80 -7.06 10.29
CA ALA A 5 27.62 -6.20 11.47
C ALA A 5 26.77 -4.94 11.24
N VAL A 6 26.16 -4.77 10.07
CA VAL A 6 25.35 -3.56 9.77
C VAL A 6 23.83 -3.82 9.81
N LEU A 7 23.40 -5.09 9.88
CA LEU A 7 21.98 -5.44 9.98
C LEU A 7 21.40 -5.42 11.41
N LEU A 8 22.20 -5.13 12.44
CA LEU A 8 21.76 -5.18 13.84
C LEU A 8 21.49 -3.81 14.48
N ALA A 9 21.56 -2.71 13.72
CA ALA A 9 21.49 -1.35 14.27
C ALA A 9 20.18 -0.60 13.96
N LEU A 10 19.25 -1.19 13.20
CA LEU A 10 17.96 -0.59 12.86
C LEU A 10 16.76 -1.18 13.65
N LEU A 11 17.01 -2.11 14.58
CA LEU A 11 16.00 -2.69 15.49
C LEU A 11 16.06 -2.12 16.92
N ALA A 12 16.70 -0.96 17.08
CA ALA A 12 16.83 -0.28 18.38
C ALA A 12 16.14 1.09 18.43
N SER A 13 15.14 1.34 17.56
CA SER A 13 14.04 2.24 17.90
C SER A 13 13.06 1.50 18.79
N VAL A 14 13.57 1.03 19.94
CA VAL A 14 12.77 0.97 21.15
C VAL A 14 12.30 2.41 21.30
N PHE A 15 11.02 2.66 20.99
CA PHE A 15 10.39 3.89 21.42
C PHE A 15 10.70 4.02 22.90
N ALA A 16 11.56 5.00 23.20
CA ALA A 16 11.78 5.41 24.56
C ALA A 16 10.41 5.86 25.02
N VAL A 17 9.73 4.99 25.75
CA VAL A 17 8.57 5.32 26.55
C VAL A 17 9.01 6.54 27.34
N THR A 18 8.57 7.73 26.92
CA THR A 18 8.62 8.91 27.76
C THR A 18 7.56 8.72 28.83
N ALA A 19 7.79 7.72 29.69
CA ALA A 19 7.23 7.60 31.00
C ALA A 19 7.88 8.72 31.81
N CYS A 20 7.32 9.92 31.67
CA CYS A 20 7.54 11.00 32.63
C CYS A 20 7.20 10.45 34.02
N GLY A 21 8.22 10.39 34.88
CA GLY A 21 8.22 9.63 36.13
C GLY A 21 7.01 9.87 37.03
N SER A 22 6.35 8.77 37.38
CA SER A 22 5.89 8.46 38.73
C SER A 22 5.75 6.95 38.89
N SER A 23 6.14 6.48 40.06
CA SER A 23 6.29 5.10 40.52
C SER A 23 5.07 4.18 40.30
N LYS A 24 5.37 2.95 39.84
CA LYS A 24 4.53 1.73 39.70
C LYS A 24 3.69 1.65 38.43
N ASN A 25 4.01 0.70 37.54
CA ASN A 25 3.03 0.20 36.56
C ASN A 25 1.80 -0.28 37.35
N PRO A 26 0.63 0.37 37.20
CA PRO A 26 -0.56 -0.01 37.94
C PRO A 26 -0.90 -1.47 37.63
N THR A 27 -1.32 -2.22 38.65
CA THR A 27 -1.81 -3.59 38.42
C THR A 27 -3.10 -3.51 37.63
N ILE A 28 -3.13 -4.21 36.50
CA ILE A 28 -4.30 -4.32 35.64
C ILE A 28 -5.24 -5.38 36.23
N THR A 29 -6.44 -4.94 36.60
CA THR A 29 -7.55 -5.77 37.09
C THR A 29 -8.58 -5.98 35.99
N PRO A 30 -9.56 -6.90 36.14
CA PRO A 30 -10.64 -7.10 35.16
C PRO A 30 -11.33 -5.81 34.71
N ASP A 31 -11.60 -4.88 35.65
CA ASP A 31 -12.26 -3.60 35.36
C ASP A 31 -11.44 -2.67 34.45
N THR A 32 -10.11 -2.83 34.43
CA THR A 32 -9.18 -1.99 33.65
C THR A 32 -8.59 -2.70 32.43
N LEU A 33 -8.78 -4.02 32.33
CA LEU A 33 -8.15 -4.88 31.34
C LEU A 33 -8.48 -4.44 29.90
N ALA A 34 -9.76 -4.22 29.61
CA ALA A 34 -10.19 -3.84 28.26
C ALA A 34 -9.51 -2.54 27.77
N SER A 35 -9.37 -1.54 28.64
CA SER A 35 -8.73 -0.28 28.28
C SER A 35 -7.22 -0.44 28.08
N ALA A 36 -6.56 -1.26 28.89
CA ALA A 36 -5.12 -1.54 28.75
C ALA A 36 -4.83 -2.34 27.47
N MET A 37 -5.72 -3.29 27.13
CA MET A 37 -5.64 -4.00 25.85
C MET A 37 -5.82 -3.05 24.67
N ASP A 38 -6.84 -2.18 24.72
CA ASP A 38 -7.09 -1.22 23.65
C ASP A 38 -5.90 -0.28 23.41
N GLU A 39 -5.14 0.08 24.45
CA GLU A 39 -3.90 0.86 24.33
C GLU A 39 -2.83 0.09 23.54
N VAL A 40 -2.53 -1.16 23.93
CA VAL A 40 -1.59 -2.02 23.19
C VAL A 40 -2.01 -2.19 21.72
N CYS A 41 -3.28 -2.49 21.45
CA CYS A 41 -3.76 -2.62 20.08
C CYS A 41 -3.68 -1.29 19.30
N THR A 42 -3.97 -0.17 19.95
CA THR A 42 -3.87 1.17 19.32
C THR A 42 -2.43 1.46 18.90
N ASP A 43 -1.47 1.18 19.77
CA ASP A 43 -0.05 1.44 19.50
C ASP A 43 0.46 0.62 18.31
N THR A 44 -0.06 -0.59 18.11
CA THR A 44 0.32 -1.46 16.98
C THR A 44 -0.45 -1.19 15.68
N ASN A 45 -1.46 -0.32 15.67
CA ASN A 45 -2.19 0.01 14.44
C ASN A 45 -1.26 0.66 13.41
N ALA A 46 -0.33 1.51 13.86
CA ALA A 46 0.69 2.12 13.01
C ALA A 46 1.58 1.08 12.31
N ASP A 47 1.83 -0.06 12.95
CA ASP A 47 2.62 -1.15 12.36
C ASP A 47 1.82 -1.88 11.27
N PHE A 48 0.52 -2.15 11.48
CA PHE A 48 -0.34 -2.70 10.42
C PHE A 48 -0.48 -1.74 9.23
N GLU A 49 -0.60 -0.46 9.54
CA GLU A 49 -0.61 0.63 8.57
C GLU A 49 0.68 0.70 7.75
N ALA A 50 1.83 0.39 8.36
CA ALA A 50 3.12 0.37 7.69
C ALA A 50 3.35 -0.88 6.83
N LEU A 51 2.48 -1.91 6.88
CA LEU A 51 2.60 -3.09 6.03
C LEU A 51 2.18 -2.84 4.57
N GLY A 52 1.39 -1.80 4.30
CA GLY A 52 1.11 -1.34 2.94
C GLY A 52 -0.06 -2.01 2.24
N THR A 53 0.03 -2.07 0.91
CA THR A 53 -1.06 -2.57 0.04
C THR A 53 -1.24 -4.09 0.17
N ARG A 54 -2.35 -4.64 -0.35
CA ARG A 54 -2.60 -6.08 -0.37
C ARG A 54 -1.82 -6.78 -1.50
N GLY A 55 -1.25 -7.94 -1.20
CA GLY A 55 -0.59 -8.80 -2.18
C GLY A 55 -1.57 -9.51 -3.10
N LEU A 56 -1.34 -9.41 -4.42
CA LEU A 56 -2.14 -10.09 -5.44
C LEU A 56 -1.39 -11.25 -6.12
N THR A 57 -0.07 -11.32 -5.96
CA THR A 57 0.77 -12.43 -6.42
C THR A 57 1.16 -13.33 -5.25
N MET A 58 1.52 -14.58 -5.51
CA MET A 58 1.95 -15.51 -4.45
C MET A 58 3.15 -14.99 -3.65
N PRO A 59 4.20 -14.41 -4.26
CA PRO A 59 5.27 -13.76 -3.50
C PRO A 59 4.79 -12.59 -2.64
N ALA A 60 3.88 -11.76 -3.16
CA ALA A 60 3.37 -10.61 -2.42
C ALA A 60 2.49 -11.02 -1.24
N ILE A 61 1.63 -12.04 -1.42
CA ILE A 61 0.85 -12.65 -0.34
C ILE A 61 1.80 -13.24 0.72
N ALA A 62 2.89 -13.89 0.29
CA ALA A 62 3.88 -14.42 1.23
C ALA A 62 4.49 -13.32 2.12
N ALA A 63 4.89 -12.20 1.53
CA ALA A 63 5.41 -11.05 2.25
C ALA A 63 4.37 -10.42 3.19
N GLU A 64 3.15 -10.17 2.69
CA GLU A 64 2.04 -9.60 3.47
C GLU A 64 1.75 -10.40 4.74
N PHE A 65 1.55 -11.71 4.61
CA PHE A 65 1.20 -12.56 5.75
C PHE A 65 2.38 -12.84 6.67
N GLN A 66 3.63 -12.75 6.18
CA GLN A 66 4.78 -12.74 7.07
C GLN A 66 4.78 -11.48 7.94
N GLY A 67 4.57 -10.31 7.34
CA GLY A 67 4.46 -9.04 8.07
C GLY A 67 3.31 -9.03 9.08
N TYR A 68 2.11 -9.51 8.70
CA TYR A 68 0.99 -9.63 9.64
C TYR A 68 1.29 -10.54 10.82
N ALA A 69 2.00 -11.66 10.60
CA ALA A 69 2.38 -12.55 11.68
C ALA A 69 3.34 -11.88 12.68
N GLU A 70 4.26 -11.05 12.20
CA GLU A 70 5.21 -10.30 13.02
C GLU A 70 4.49 -9.24 13.87
N VAL A 71 3.65 -8.40 13.24
CA VAL A 71 2.90 -7.35 13.96
C VAL A 71 1.92 -7.96 14.97
N ARG A 72 1.19 -9.03 14.61
CA ARG A 72 0.27 -9.71 15.54
C ARG A 72 0.99 -10.39 16.69
N GLN A 73 2.23 -10.86 16.48
CA GLN A 73 3.04 -11.40 17.57
C GLN A 73 3.45 -10.27 18.54
N ALA A 74 3.84 -9.10 18.03
CA ALA A 74 4.18 -7.95 18.87
C ALA A 74 2.99 -7.50 19.75
N VAL A 75 1.76 -7.58 19.26
CA VAL A 75 0.55 -7.35 20.06
C VAL A 75 0.45 -8.33 21.24
N ILE A 76 0.68 -9.62 20.99
CA ILE A 76 0.65 -10.67 22.03
C ILE A 76 1.74 -10.41 23.07
N ASP A 77 2.96 -10.12 22.60
CA ASP A 77 4.11 -9.82 23.47
C ASP A 77 3.82 -8.58 24.34
N GLY A 78 3.17 -7.55 23.79
CA GLY A 78 2.73 -6.36 24.54
C GLY A 78 1.70 -6.68 25.63
N PHE A 79 0.82 -7.65 25.41
CA PHE A 79 -0.09 -8.12 26.47
C PHE A 79 0.63 -8.87 27.60
N ASP A 80 1.67 -9.65 27.26
CA ASP A 80 2.49 -10.37 28.24
C ASP A 80 3.30 -9.42 29.13
N GLU A 81 3.56 -8.20 28.66
CA GLU A 81 4.22 -7.14 29.44
C GLU A 81 3.26 -6.38 30.39
N LEU A 82 1.95 -6.56 30.26
CA LEU A 82 0.97 -5.96 31.16
C LEU A 82 1.10 -6.54 32.58
N ASN A 83 1.13 -5.66 33.58
CA ASN A 83 1.16 -6.03 35.00
C ASN A 83 -0.22 -6.50 35.48
N THR A 84 -0.73 -7.61 34.95
CA THR A 84 -2.06 -8.17 35.27
C THR A 84 -2.09 -8.90 36.62
N ASP A 85 -3.22 -8.82 37.32
CA ASP A 85 -3.51 -9.75 38.41
C ASP A 85 -3.96 -11.13 37.90
N ASP A 86 -4.07 -12.11 38.80
CA ASP A 86 -4.40 -13.50 38.44
C ASP A 86 -5.78 -13.65 37.78
N ASP A 87 -6.73 -12.74 38.06
CA ASP A 87 -8.08 -12.82 37.51
C ASP A 87 -8.16 -12.14 36.14
N ALA A 88 -7.54 -10.97 35.98
CA ALA A 88 -7.36 -10.31 34.69
C ALA A 88 -6.58 -11.20 33.71
N LYS A 89 -5.52 -11.87 34.18
CA LYS A 89 -4.76 -12.80 33.35
C LYS A 89 -5.61 -13.96 32.82
N LYS A 90 -6.50 -14.51 33.65
CA LYS A 90 -7.43 -15.58 33.21
C LYS A 90 -8.44 -15.08 32.19
N GLU A 91 -8.93 -13.85 32.34
CA GLU A 91 -9.87 -13.24 31.39
C GLU A 91 -9.20 -12.90 30.06
N LEU A 92 -7.93 -12.49 30.09
CA LEU A 92 -7.13 -12.18 28.90
C LEU A 92 -6.73 -13.42 28.09
N GLN A 93 -6.44 -14.55 28.75
CA GLN A 93 -5.87 -15.74 28.10
C GLN A 93 -6.65 -16.25 26.87
N PRO A 94 -8.00 -16.33 26.87
CA PRO A 94 -8.75 -16.74 25.68
C PRO A 94 -8.50 -15.85 24.46
N TYR A 95 -8.27 -14.55 24.66
CA TYR A 95 -7.92 -13.63 23.58
C TYR A 95 -6.50 -13.91 23.05
N ILE A 96 -5.53 -14.14 23.95
CA ILE A 96 -4.16 -14.50 23.59
C ILE A 96 -4.16 -15.82 22.79
N ASP A 97 -4.78 -16.87 23.31
CA ASP A 97 -4.84 -18.19 22.66
C ASP A 97 -5.44 -18.12 21.25
N ALA A 98 -6.49 -17.30 21.07
CA ALA A 98 -7.10 -17.10 19.76
C ALA A 98 -6.19 -16.27 18.83
N SER A 99 -5.49 -15.28 19.35
CA SER A 99 -4.53 -14.46 18.60
C SER A 99 -3.32 -15.27 18.14
N GLU A 100 -2.79 -16.18 18.98
CA GLU A 100 -1.72 -17.11 18.61
C GLU A 100 -2.14 -18.01 17.44
N LYS A 101 -3.41 -18.45 17.40
CA LYS A 101 -3.94 -19.21 16.25
C LYS A 101 -3.95 -18.37 14.98
N VAL A 102 -4.32 -17.09 15.05
CA VAL A 102 -4.27 -16.19 13.88
C VAL A 102 -2.83 -16.07 13.38
N VAL A 103 -1.87 -15.78 14.26
CA VAL A 103 -0.44 -15.70 13.93
C VAL A 103 0.07 -17.00 13.28
N ALA A 104 -0.34 -18.15 13.81
CA ALA A 104 0.03 -19.45 13.23
C ALA A 104 -0.55 -19.64 11.81
N GLN A 105 -1.78 -19.18 11.56
CA GLN A 105 -2.37 -19.24 10.22
C GLN A 105 -1.73 -18.24 9.26
N ASP A 106 -1.35 -17.05 9.71
CA ASP A 106 -0.59 -16.09 8.88
C ASP A 106 0.72 -16.71 8.40
N LYS A 107 1.48 -17.32 9.31
CA LYS A 107 2.71 -18.05 8.97
C LYS A 107 2.45 -19.20 7.98
N THR A 108 1.29 -19.85 8.08
CA THR A 108 0.90 -20.95 7.18
C THR A 108 0.52 -20.43 5.80
N ILE A 109 -0.22 -19.32 5.71
CA ILE A 109 -0.54 -18.63 4.45
C ILE A 109 0.74 -18.17 3.77
N ALA A 110 1.63 -17.50 4.53
CA ALA A 110 2.89 -17.00 4.02
C ALA A 110 3.75 -18.11 3.41
N LYS A 111 3.86 -19.24 4.13
CA LYS A 111 4.57 -20.42 3.65
C LYS A 111 3.93 -21.02 2.40
N ALA A 112 2.62 -21.23 2.40
CA ALA A 112 1.92 -21.82 1.26
C ALA A 112 2.04 -20.94 0.00
N ALA A 113 1.97 -19.61 0.17
CA ALA A 113 2.16 -18.66 -0.90
C ALA A 113 3.60 -18.68 -1.43
N ALA A 114 4.62 -18.71 -0.55
CA ALA A 114 6.02 -18.85 -0.94
C ALA A 114 6.31 -20.16 -1.70
N GLU A 115 5.60 -21.23 -1.37
CA GLU A 115 5.67 -22.54 -2.04
C GLU A 115 4.76 -22.65 -3.28
N ASN A 116 4.02 -21.59 -3.62
CA ASN A 116 3.04 -21.55 -4.71
C ASN A 116 1.95 -22.64 -4.59
N ASP A 117 1.59 -23.03 -3.37
CA ASP A 117 0.54 -24.01 -3.07
C ASP A 117 -0.79 -23.31 -2.77
N GLN A 118 -1.53 -22.99 -3.83
CA GLN A 118 -2.84 -22.32 -3.74
C GLN A 118 -3.86 -23.11 -2.90
N LYS A 119 -3.79 -24.45 -2.90
CA LYS A 119 -4.74 -25.28 -2.16
C LYS A 119 -4.47 -25.16 -0.65
N ALA A 120 -3.21 -25.29 -0.25
CA ALA A 120 -2.82 -25.11 1.15
C ALA A 120 -3.12 -23.68 1.62
N MET A 121 -2.84 -22.68 0.78
CA MET A 121 -3.13 -21.28 1.07
C MET A 121 -4.63 -21.05 1.33
N ASN A 122 -5.51 -21.55 0.46
CA ASN A 122 -6.96 -21.44 0.64
C ASN A 122 -7.46 -22.16 1.91
N GLN A 123 -6.86 -23.29 2.27
CA GLN A 123 -7.18 -23.98 3.52
C GLN A 123 -6.75 -23.17 4.74
N ALA A 124 -5.57 -22.53 4.68
CA ALA A 124 -5.05 -21.69 5.74
C ALA A 124 -5.91 -20.42 5.92
N PHE A 125 -6.36 -19.79 4.83
CA PHE A 125 -7.33 -18.68 4.88
C PHE A 125 -8.64 -19.07 5.58
N ALA A 126 -9.19 -20.25 5.27
CA ALA A 126 -10.41 -20.72 5.93
C ALA A 126 -10.20 -20.96 7.44
N ALA A 127 -9.05 -21.52 7.83
CA ALA A 127 -8.70 -21.72 9.23
C ALA A 127 -8.44 -20.39 9.96
N GLN A 128 -7.82 -19.42 9.28
CA GLN A 128 -7.60 -18.07 9.80
C GLN A 128 -8.92 -17.36 10.10
N GLY A 129 -9.92 -17.46 9.19
CA GLY A 129 -11.25 -16.90 9.44
C GLY A 129 -11.91 -17.48 10.69
N ALA A 130 -11.74 -18.77 10.97
CA ALA A 130 -12.22 -19.37 12.22
C ALA A 130 -11.48 -18.82 13.45
N ALA A 131 -10.16 -18.65 13.37
CA ALA A 131 -9.35 -18.08 14.43
C ALA A 131 -9.72 -16.60 14.72
N PHE A 132 -9.95 -15.79 13.69
CA PHE A 132 -10.44 -14.42 13.85
C PHE A 132 -11.79 -14.38 14.57
N ASN A 133 -12.72 -15.26 14.21
CA ASN A 133 -14.02 -15.33 14.89
C ASN A 133 -13.89 -15.64 16.39
N GLU A 134 -12.96 -16.53 16.77
CA GLU A 134 -12.67 -16.83 18.18
C GLU A 134 -12.08 -15.60 18.90
N ARG A 135 -11.09 -14.94 18.28
CA ARG A 135 -10.44 -13.74 18.81
C ARG A 135 -11.45 -12.60 19.01
N ASP A 136 -12.24 -12.30 18.00
CA ASP A 136 -13.21 -11.20 18.01
C ASP A 136 -14.36 -11.47 18.98
N LYS A 137 -14.69 -12.75 19.21
CA LYS A 137 -15.61 -13.13 20.29
C LYS A 137 -15.00 -12.83 21.67
N ALA A 138 -13.76 -13.24 21.92
CA ALA A 138 -13.08 -12.97 23.20
C ALA A 138 -12.94 -11.46 23.46
N ALA A 139 -12.59 -10.68 22.44
CA ALA A 139 -12.53 -9.21 22.53
C ALA A 139 -13.88 -8.59 22.94
N ARG A 140 -14.98 -9.04 22.32
CA ARG A 140 -16.33 -8.58 22.66
C ARG A 140 -16.76 -8.96 24.08
N GLU A 141 -16.37 -10.13 24.56
CA GLU A 141 -16.64 -10.57 25.94
C GLU A 141 -15.87 -9.70 26.95
N LEU A 142 -14.66 -9.26 26.60
CA LEU A 142 -13.85 -8.33 27.39
C LEU A 142 -14.32 -6.87 27.28
N GLY A 143 -15.08 -6.52 26.24
CA GLY A 143 -15.59 -5.17 26.03
C GLY A 143 -14.58 -4.20 25.43
N THR A 144 -13.58 -4.71 24.71
CA THR A 144 -12.58 -3.91 23.97
C THR A 144 -13.23 -3.10 22.85
N LYS A 145 -12.72 -1.90 22.61
CA LYS A 145 -13.19 -0.98 21.55
C LYS A 145 -12.26 -0.92 20.35
N VAL A 146 -11.03 -1.40 20.50
CA VAL A 146 -10.00 -1.44 19.45
C VAL A 146 -9.63 -2.89 19.17
N CYS A 147 -9.20 -3.64 20.18
CA CYS A 147 -8.78 -5.02 19.97
C CYS A 147 -9.93 -5.88 19.43
N GLY A 148 -9.70 -6.60 18.32
CA GLY A 148 -10.71 -7.47 17.71
C GLY A 148 -11.91 -6.73 17.10
N GLN A 149 -11.81 -5.41 16.94
CA GLN A 149 -12.78 -4.62 16.17
C GLN A 149 -12.26 -4.34 14.76
N PRO A 150 -13.14 -4.17 13.76
CA PRO A 150 -12.74 -3.64 12.46
C PRO A 150 -12.12 -2.23 12.63
N ALA A 151 -11.07 -1.93 11.88
CA ALA A 151 -10.46 -0.60 11.90
C ALA A 151 -11.45 0.46 11.37
N ASP A 152 -11.59 1.57 12.09
CA ASP A 152 -12.30 2.76 11.60
C ASP A 152 -11.31 3.57 10.73
N ILE A 153 -11.37 3.33 9.42
CA ILE A 153 -10.43 3.93 8.47
C ILE A 153 -10.92 5.32 8.09
N LYS A 154 -10.20 6.33 8.56
CA LYS A 154 -10.42 7.72 8.16
C LYS A 154 -9.48 8.07 7.01
N VAL A 155 -10.05 8.70 5.99
CA VAL A 155 -9.26 9.39 4.98
C VAL A 155 -8.65 10.63 5.62
N GLU A 156 -7.34 10.81 5.46
CA GLU A 156 -6.60 11.92 6.01
C GLU A 156 -5.82 12.64 4.90
N PRO A 157 -5.70 13.98 4.95
CA PRO A 157 -4.79 14.69 4.06
C PRO A 157 -3.39 14.11 4.18
N THR A 158 -2.75 13.79 3.06
CA THR A 158 -1.46 13.09 3.08
C THR A 158 -0.31 13.99 3.52
N GLY A 159 -0.52 15.31 3.46
CA GLY A 159 0.45 16.31 3.87
C GLY A 159 1.56 16.54 2.83
N THR A 160 1.37 16.08 1.60
CA THR A 160 2.34 16.23 0.51
C THR A 160 1.78 17.10 -0.60
N ALA A 161 2.64 17.90 -1.21
CA ALA A 161 2.32 18.76 -2.35
C ALA A 161 3.54 18.87 -3.27
N PRO A 162 3.33 19.14 -4.57
CA PRO A 162 4.42 19.49 -5.47
C PRO A 162 5.14 20.77 -5.01
N PRO A 163 6.43 20.96 -5.37
CA PRO A 163 7.09 22.25 -5.18
C PRO A 163 6.31 23.39 -5.86
N ASP A 164 6.22 24.54 -5.18
CA ASP A 164 5.46 25.71 -5.68
C ASP A 164 6.00 26.27 -7.01
N ASP A 165 7.27 26.01 -7.33
CA ASP A 165 7.96 26.45 -8.54
C ASP A 165 8.04 25.39 -9.64
N LEU A 166 7.42 24.22 -9.43
CA LEU A 166 7.39 23.17 -10.44
C LEU A 166 6.46 23.55 -11.60
N ASP A 167 7.03 23.71 -12.78
CA ASP A 167 6.27 23.95 -14.01
C ASP A 167 5.75 22.64 -14.62
N ALA A 168 4.69 22.11 -14.01
CA ALA A 168 4.01 20.91 -14.49
C ALA A 168 2.62 21.26 -15.03
N TYR A 169 2.21 20.56 -16.10
CA TYR A 169 0.90 20.75 -16.71
C TYR A 169 -0.24 20.54 -15.71
N GLN A 170 -1.20 21.48 -15.71
CA GLN A 170 -2.37 21.43 -14.82
C GLN A 170 -3.59 20.84 -15.54
N PRO A 171 -4.29 19.87 -14.94
CA PRO A 171 -5.41 19.21 -15.59
C PRO A 171 -6.59 20.15 -15.85
N LYS A 172 -7.30 19.87 -16.95
CA LYS A 172 -8.50 20.61 -17.40
C LYS A 172 -9.75 20.29 -16.56
N ASN A 173 -9.77 19.15 -15.89
CA ASN A 173 -10.86 18.70 -15.01
C ASN A 173 -10.36 18.46 -13.59
N SER A 174 -11.27 18.48 -12.63
CA SER A 174 -10.97 18.12 -11.25
C SER A 174 -10.87 16.60 -11.06
N VAL A 175 -10.24 16.19 -9.96
CA VAL A 175 -10.25 14.80 -9.50
C VAL A 175 -11.66 14.31 -9.22
N ASP A 176 -12.52 15.14 -8.62
CA ASP A 176 -13.91 14.79 -8.31
C ASP A 176 -14.71 14.46 -9.58
N ASP A 177 -14.50 15.23 -10.66
CA ASP A 177 -15.11 14.95 -11.96
C ASP A 177 -14.55 13.67 -12.60
N ALA A 178 -13.24 13.44 -12.50
CA ALA A 178 -12.58 12.25 -13.04
C ALA A 178 -13.10 10.98 -12.36
N VAL A 179 -13.09 10.94 -11.02
CA VAL A 179 -13.54 9.78 -10.24
C VAL A 179 -15.03 9.53 -10.43
N ALA A 180 -15.86 10.59 -10.47
CA ALA A 180 -17.30 10.44 -10.69
C ALA A 180 -17.60 9.84 -12.07
N LYS A 181 -16.88 10.27 -13.12
CA LYS A 181 -17.02 9.69 -14.47
C LYS A 181 -16.57 8.24 -14.50
N TYR A 182 -15.43 7.91 -13.87
CA TYR A 182 -14.92 6.54 -13.82
C TYR A 182 -15.87 5.59 -13.07
N ILE A 183 -16.32 5.96 -11.87
CA ILE A 183 -17.30 5.16 -11.09
C ILE A 183 -18.60 4.98 -11.88
N LYS A 184 -19.13 6.05 -12.49
CA LYS A 184 -20.34 5.97 -13.32
C LYS A 184 -20.15 5.04 -14.52
N ALA A 185 -18.99 5.08 -15.17
CA ALA A 185 -18.65 4.19 -16.27
C ALA A 185 -18.61 2.73 -15.79
N ALA A 186 -17.91 2.45 -14.69
CA ALA A 186 -17.86 1.13 -14.07
C ALA A 186 -19.27 0.59 -13.72
N GLN A 187 -20.10 1.41 -13.08
CA GLN A 187 -21.47 1.05 -12.70
C GLN A 187 -22.40 0.82 -13.88
N SER A 188 -22.12 1.43 -15.03
CA SER A 188 -22.88 1.21 -16.26
C SER A 188 -22.64 -0.17 -16.89
N GLY A 189 -21.53 -0.83 -16.56
CA GLY A 189 -21.09 -2.07 -17.20
C GLY A 189 -20.67 -1.92 -18.66
N ASN A 190 -20.53 -0.70 -19.18
CA ASN A 190 -20.09 -0.44 -20.54
C ASN A 190 -18.57 -0.36 -20.60
N CYS A 191 -17.92 -1.42 -21.11
CA CYS A 191 -16.46 -1.51 -21.19
C CYS A 191 -15.83 -0.37 -22.00
N GLY A 192 -16.49 0.09 -23.08
CA GLY A 192 -16.03 1.25 -23.85
C GLY A 192 -16.02 2.55 -23.05
N LEU A 193 -16.99 2.75 -22.15
CA LEU A 193 -16.97 3.91 -21.24
C LEU A 193 -15.92 3.77 -20.15
N ILE A 194 -15.64 2.56 -19.66
CA ILE A 194 -14.57 2.33 -18.68
C ILE A 194 -13.23 2.67 -19.31
N ASN A 195 -12.93 2.10 -20.49
CA ASN A 195 -11.68 2.37 -21.22
C ASN A 195 -11.55 3.84 -21.64
N ALA A 196 -12.65 4.51 -22.02
CA ALA A 196 -12.64 5.94 -22.31
C ALA A 196 -12.33 6.84 -21.09
N ASN A 197 -12.30 6.31 -19.87
CA ASN A 197 -11.86 7.02 -18.67
C ASN A 197 -10.50 6.54 -18.14
N ARG A 198 -9.86 5.55 -18.80
CA ARG A 198 -8.48 5.12 -18.50
C ARG A 198 -7.49 6.01 -19.23
N HIS A 199 -6.31 6.17 -18.63
CA HIS A 199 -5.18 6.82 -19.27
C HIS A 199 -4.77 6.04 -20.52
N THR A 200 -4.42 6.73 -21.60
CA THR A 200 -4.11 6.11 -22.90
C THR A 200 -3.00 5.07 -22.78
N ASP A 201 -1.95 5.34 -21.99
CA ASP A 201 -0.86 4.37 -21.76
C ASP A 201 -1.15 3.29 -20.70
N ALA A 202 -2.31 3.32 -20.02
CA ALA A 202 -2.72 2.24 -19.11
C ALA A 202 -3.28 1.00 -19.84
N GLY A 203 -3.43 1.08 -21.16
CA GLY A 203 -4.03 0.03 -21.99
C GLY A 203 -5.54 -0.14 -21.78
N ASP A 204 -6.17 -0.85 -22.72
CA ASP A 204 -7.59 -1.18 -22.65
C ASP A 204 -7.85 -2.44 -21.84
N LEU A 205 -8.92 -2.42 -21.04
CA LEU A 205 -9.46 -3.63 -20.43
C LEU A 205 -10.25 -4.43 -21.46
N ASP A 206 -10.15 -5.75 -21.35
CA ASP A 206 -11.05 -6.68 -22.02
C ASP A 206 -12.37 -6.84 -21.23
N GLU A 207 -13.35 -7.50 -21.85
CA GLU A 207 -14.68 -7.71 -21.26
C GLU A 207 -14.64 -8.39 -19.87
N PRO A 208 -13.84 -9.46 -19.64
CA PRO A 208 -13.69 -10.04 -18.31
C PRO A 208 -13.20 -9.05 -17.24
N ASN A 209 -12.18 -8.24 -17.55
CA ASN A 209 -11.66 -7.25 -16.61
C ASN A 209 -12.65 -6.11 -16.38
N CYS A 210 -13.34 -5.65 -17.43
CA CYS A 210 -14.44 -4.69 -17.30
C CYS A 210 -15.58 -5.21 -16.39
N ALA A 211 -15.95 -6.48 -16.52
CA ALA A 211 -16.95 -7.11 -15.64
C ALA A 211 -16.47 -7.20 -14.19
N SER A 212 -15.16 -7.42 -13.97
CA SER A 212 -14.55 -7.39 -12.64
C SER A 212 -14.65 -5.99 -12.02
N VAL A 213 -14.26 -4.94 -12.75
CA VAL A 213 -14.36 -3.54 -12.31
C VAL A 213 -15.81 -3.16 -12.00
N GLN A 214 -16.76 -3.52 -12.87
CA GLN A 214 -18.19 -3.29 -12.64
C GLN A 214 -18.64 -3.94 -11.32
N LYS A 215 -18.24 -5.19 -11.06
CA LYS A 215 -18.61 -5.91 -9.85
C LYS A 215 -18.04 -5.22 -8.61
N SER A 216 -16.76 -4.86 -8.63
CA SER A 216 -16.07 -4.21 -7.50
C SER A 216 -16.66 -2.84 -7.18
N LEU A 217 -17.07 -2.08 -8.21
CA LEU A 217 -17.51 -0.69 -8.06
C LEU A 217 -19.05 -0.50 -8.12
N ALA A 218 -19.83 -1.58 -8.16
CA ALA A 218 -21.28 -1.55 -8.36
C ALA A 218 -22.04 -0.60 -7.40
N ASN A 219 -21.60 -0.50 -6.15
CA ASN A 219 -22.14 0.46 -5.17
C ASN A 219 -21.02 1.22 -4.44
N ALA A 220 -19.90 1.43 -5.12
CA ALA A 220 -18.78 2.11 -4.52
C ALA A 220 -19.08 3.60 -4.27
N LYS A 221 -18.42 4.15 -3.25
CA LYS A 221 -18.50 5.56 -2.86
C LYS A 221 -17.10 6.14 -2.77
N VAL A 222 -16.98 7.44 -2.98
CA VAL A 222 -15.72 8.17 -2.75
C VAL A 222 -15.67 8.57 -1.28
N ALA A 223 -14.64 8.13 -0.56
CA ALA A 223 -14.38 8.52 0.81
C ALA A 223 -13.56 9.82 0.91
N GLY A 224 -12.71 10.09 -0.08
CA GLY A 224 -12.02 11.37 -0.23
C GLY A 224 -11.14 11.42 -1.48
N THR A 225 -10.65 12.61 -1.81
CA THR A 225 -9.80 12.89 -2.97
C THR A 225 -8.68 13.85 -2.61
N GLU A 226 -7.56 13.76 -3.31
CA GLU A 226 -6.42 14.69 -3.19
C GLU A 226 -5.78 14.89 -4.57
N SER A 227 -5.16 16.05 -4.80
CA SER A 227 -4.53 16.41 -6.08
C SER A 227 -3.12 16.92 -5.87
N TYR A 228 -2.22 16.56 -6.79
CA TYR A 228 -0.78 16.77 -6.75
C TYR A 228 -0.28 17.36 -8.08
N GLY A 229 -1.00 18.33 -8.64
CA GLY A 229 -0.72 18.87 -9.98
C GLY A 229 -1.24 17.94 -11.09
N PRO A 230 -0.37 17.35 -11.94
CA PRO A 230 -0.81 16.49 -13.05
C PRO A 230 -1.35 15.13 -12.59
N VAL A 231 -1.28 14.81 -11.29
CA VAL A 231 -1.75 13.55 -10.70
C VAL A 231 -2.77 13.84 -9.61
N ALA A 232 -3.72 12.94 -9.42
CA ALA A 232 -4.65 12.98 -8.31
C ALA A 232 -4.96 11.58 -7.80
N GLN A 233 -5.57 11.50 -6.63
CA GLN A 233 -6.03 10.26 -6.03
C GLN A 233 -7.45 10.35 -5.50
N ALA A 234 -8.09 9.20 -5.44
CA ALA A 234 -9.35 8.99 -4.77
C ALA A 234 -9.31 7.71 -3.94
N GLU A 235 -9.81 7.80 -2.71
CA GLU A 235 -10.12 6.63 -1.90
C GLU A 235 -11.55 6.18 -2.23
N ILE A 236 -11.68 5.07 -2.94
CA ILE A 236 -12.97 4.52 -3.37
C ILE A 236 -13.30 3.31 -2.49
N VAL A 237 -14.44 3.35 -1.79
CA VAL A 237 -14.87 2.29 -0.89
C VAL A 237 -15.97 1.47 -1.55
N GLY A 238 -15.70 0.18 -1.73
CA GLY A 238 -16.63 -0.81 -2.27
C GLY A 238 -17.81 -1.10 -1.35
N ALA A 239 -18.80 -1.82 -1.87
CA ALA A 239 -20.01 -2.18 -1.12
C ALA A 239 -19.74 -3.07 0.10
N ASP A 240 -18.66 -3.86 0.03
CA ASP A 240 -18.19 -4.77 1.07
C ASP A 240 -17.21 -4.11 2.06
N GLY A 241 -16.96 -2.80 1.91
CA GLY A 241 -15.99 -2.05 2.71
C GLY A 241 -14.56 -2.13 2.19
N THR A 242 -14.31 -2.78 1.05
CA THR A 242 -12.95 -2.80 0.46
C THR A 242 -12.53 -1.40 0.03
N HIS A 243 -11.32 -1.03 0.41
CA HIS A 243 -10.68 0.24 0.09
C HIS A 243 -9.84 0.13 -1.19
N PHE A 244 -10.25 0.85 -2.23
CA PHE A 244 -9.57 0.96 -3.51
C PHE A 244 -8.93 2.35 -3.63
N THR A 245 -7.63 2.43 -3.35
CA THR A 245 -6.86 3.67 -3.53
C THR A 245 -6.49 3.80 -5.00
N SER A 246 -7.31 4.57 -5.71
CA SER A 246 -7.18 4.80 -7.15
C SER A 246 -6.42 6.09 -7.43
N TYR A 247 -5.56 6.07 -8.44
CA TYR A 247 -4.89 7.27 -8.92
C TYR A 247 -5.29 7.61 -10.35
N PHE A 248 -5.22 8.90 -10.63
CA PHE A 248 -5.57 9.52 -11.89
C PHE A 248 -4.40 10.36 -12.36
N VAL A 249 -4.01 10.21 -13.62
CA VAL A 249 -2.92 10.97 -14.24
C VAL A 249 -3.48 11.78 -15.40
N THR A 250 -2.95 12.97 -15.61
CA THR A 250 -3.35 13.85 -16.71
C THR A 250 -2.87 13.27 -18.03
N ASP A 251 -3.80 12.85 -18.88
CA ASP A 251 -3.49 12.31 -20.20
C ASP A 251 -3.15 13.43 -21.19
N LEU A 252 -2.72 13.06 -22.40
CA LEU A 252 -2.28 13.98 -23.45
C LEU A 252 -3.38 14.92 -23.96
N ASP A 253 -4.66 14.61 -23.71
CA ASP A 253 -5.78 15.50 -23.97
C ASP A 253 -5.97 16.57 -22.88
N GLY A 254 -5.17 16.50 -21.82
CA GLY A 254 -5.16 17.39 -20.67
C GLY A 254 -6.18 17.06 -19.59
N ASN A 255 -6.85 15.91 -19.64
CA ASN A 255 -7.79 15.48 -18.59
C ASN A 255 -7.16 14.43 -17.67
N LEU A 256 -7.47 14.49 -16.37
CA LEU A 256 -7.23 13.41 -15.43
C LEU A 256 -8.01 12.16 -15.84
N ARG A 257 -7.30 11.05 -15.99
CA ARG A 257 -7.81 9.73 -16.33
C ARG A 257 -7.25 8.66 -15.42
N TYR A 258 -8.01 7.59 -15.23
CA TYR A 258 -7.65 6.48 -14.35
C TYR A 258 -6.33 5.84 -14.79
N GLY A 259 -5.34 5.84 -13.90
CA GLY A 259 -4.05 5.19 -14.12
C GLY A 259 -3.99 3.78 -13.52
N GLY A 260 -4.55 3.60 -12.32
CA GLY A 260 -4.57 2.31 -11.64
C GLY A 260 -5.19 2.38 -10.25
N ASP A 261 -5.33 1.21 -9.63
CA ASP A 261 -5.82 1.02 -8.27
C ASP A 261 -4.88 0.12 -7.46
N ALA A 262 -4.87 0.34 -6.15
CA ALA A 262 -4.37 -0.60 -5.18
C ALA A 262 -5.49 -0.92 -4.19
N ILE A 263 -5.46 -2.14 -3.66
CA ILE A 263 -6.26 -2.47 -2.49
C ILE A 263 -5.40 -2.19 -1.27
N HIS A 264 -5.86 -1.31 -0.39
CA HIS A 264 -5.17 -0.96 0.83
C HIS A 264 -6.14 -1.10 2.01
N ASP A 265 -6.03 -2.18 2.79
CA ASP A 265 -7.04 -2.55 3.79
C ASP A 265 -7.21 -1.53 4.92
N GLN A 266 -6.25 -0.61 5.10
CA GLN A 266 -6.33 0.54 6.03
C GLN A 266 -6.61 1.89 5.33
N GLY A 267 -7.05 1.87 4.07
CA GLY A 267 -7.11 3.05 3.22
C GLY A 267 -5.72 3.56 2.81
N GLY A 268 -5.59 4.03 1.57
CA GLY A 268 -4.31 4.50 1.04
C GLY A 268 -4.15 6.01 1.11
N LEU A 269 -5.26 6.77 1.15
CA LEU A 269 -5.26 8.22 1.23
C LEU A 269 -5.08 8.71 2.68
N ARG A 270 -3.84 8.56 3.15
CA ARG A 270 -3.31 8.99 4.46
C ARG A 270 -1.78 9.14 4.35
N PRO A 271 -1.10 9.81 5.29
CA PRO A 271 0.35 10.02 5.22
C PRO A 271 1.12 8.73 4.96
N ALA A 272 2.21 8.82 4.17
CA ALA A 272 3.09 7.68 3.97
C ALA A 272 3.79 7.26 5.27
N PRO A 273 4.15 5.98 5.43
CA PRO A 273 4.91 5.52 6.59
C PRO A 273 6.20 6.30 6.78
N GLU A 274 6.59 6.49 8.04
CA GLU A 274 7.90 7.04 8.38
C GLU A 274 9.03 6.17 7.80
N GLY A 275 10.13 6.82 7.39
CA GLY A 275 11.29 6.11 6.84
C GLY A 275 11.05 5.45 5.48
N ASN A 276 10.03 5.90 4.73
CA ASN A 276 9.78 5.35 3.41
C ASN A 276 10.94 5.59 2.42
N ASP A 277 11.09 4.68 1.46
CA ASP A 277 12.15 4.70 0.44
C ASP A 277 11.65 5.16 -0.95
N SER A 278 10.48 5.80 -1.03
CA SER A 278 9.83 6.08 -2.31
C SER A 278 10.64 6.99 -3.23
N GLN A 279 11.21 8.09 -2.71
CA GLN A 279 12.08 8.98 -3.49
C GLN A 279 13.35 8.23 -3.95
N ALA A 280 13.99 7.50 -3.04
CA ALA A 280 15.18 6.72 -3.35
C ALA A 280 14.92 5.65 -4.42
N THR A 281 13.72 5.06 -4.43
CA THR A 281 13.28 4.10 -5.45
C THR A 281 13.08 4.77 -6.81
N ALA A 282 12.47 5.96 -6.85
CA ALA A 282 12.32 6.73 -8.09
C ALA A 282 13.69 7.12 -8.67
N GLU A 283 14.59 7.64 -7.84
CA GLU A 283 15.97 7.96 -8.22
C GLU A 283 16.73 6.73 -8.71
N ALA A 284 16.66 5.61 -7.98
CA ALA A 284 17.30 4.35 -8.39
C ALA A 284 16.78 3.84 -9.73
N THR A 285 15.48 4.01 -10.00
CA THR A 285 14.87 3.60 -11.28
C THR A 285 15.43 4.44 -12.43
N VAL A 286 15.45 5.77 -12.28
CA VAL A 286 16.02 6.70 -13.28
C VAL A 286 17.50 6.39 -13.50
N GLN A 287 18.26 6.20 -12.43
CA GLN A 287 19.69 5.91 -12.49
C GLN A 287 19.97 4.57 -13.19
N ALA A 288 19.21 3.52 -12.89
CA ALA A 288 19.37 2.23 -13.55
C ALA A 288 19.11 2.29 -15.07
N ILE A 289 18.12 3.09 -15.50
CA ILE A 289 17.84 3.31 -16.93
C ILE A 289 19.01 4.07 -17.59
N ARG A 290 19.55 5.11 -16.94
CA ARG A 290 20.71 5.88 -17.43
C ARG A 290 21.97 5.02 -17.57
N ASP A 291 22.24 4.20 -16.57
CA ASP A 291 23.40 3.30 -16.53
C ASP A 291 23.23 2.08 -17.46
N ASP A 292 22.05 1.92 -18.08
CA ASP A 292 21.69 0.78 -18.91
C ASP A 292 21.81 -0.56 -18.14
N ASP A 293 21.53 -0.53 -16.84
CA ASP A 293 21.66 -1.66 -15.91
C ASP A 293 20.30 -2.29 -15.60
N ALA A 294 19.97 -3.37 -16.32
CA ALA A 294 18.72 -4.08 -16.12
C ALA A 294 18.62 -4.76 -14.76
N ALA A 295 19.73 -5.17 -14.15
CA ALA A 295 19.73 -5.81 -12.84
C ALA A 295 19.36 -4.79 -11.75
N ALA A 296 19.97 -3.60 -11.80
CA ALA A 296 19.61 -2.50 -10.91
C ALA A 296 18.16 -2.05 -11.10
N PHE A 297 17.67 -1.98 -12.34
CA PHE A 297 16.26 -1.66 -12.62
C PHE A 297 15.32 -2.70 -12.02
N ASN A 298 15.62 -3.98 -12.22
CA ASN A 298 14.81 -5.07 -11.67
C ASN A 298 14.76 -5.08 -10.13
N GLU A 299 15.78 -4.56 -9.43
CA GLU A 299 15.74 -4.39 -7.97
C GLU A 299 14.74 -3.33 -7.51
N THR A 300 14.34 -2.39 -8.39
CA THR A 300 13.31 -1.39 -8.09
C THR A 300 11.89 -1.90 -8.33
N LEU A 301 11.75 -3.09 -8.92
CA LEU A 301 10.46 -3.72 -9.20
C LEU A 301 9.93 -4.51 -7.99
N PRO A 302 8.60 -4.70 -7.90
CA PRO A 302 8.01 -5.46 -6.81
C PRO A 302 8.31 -6.96 -6.86
N PHE A 303 8.45 -7.52 -8.07
CA PHE A 303 8.58 -8.96 -8.28
C PHE A 303 9.03 -9.31 -9.71
N GLU A 304 9.53 -10.53 -9.90
CA GLU A 304 10.05 -11.02 -11.20
C GLU A 304 8.96 -11.19 -12.28
N ASP A 305 7.70 -11.35 -11.88
CA ASP A 305 6.54 -11.44 -12.78
C ASP A 305 5.95 -10.07 -13.15
N SER A 306 6.64 -8.98 -12.80
CA SER A 306 6.23 -7.62 -13.17
C SER A 306 6.16 -7.50 -14.70
N PRO A 307 5.16 -6.79 -15.25
CA PRO A 307 5.12 -6.50 -16.68
C PRO A 307 6.34 -5.70 -17.14
N PHE A 308 7.04 -5.05 -16.21
CA PHE A 308 8.26 -4.28 -16.48
C PHE A 308 9.55 -5.09 -16.31
N TRP A 309 9.49 -6.36 -15.88
CA TRP A 309 10.70 -7.15 -15.63
C TRP A 309 11.55 -7.35 -16.88
N ILE A 310 12.84 -7.06 -16.77
CA ILE A 310 13.79 -7.15 -17.88
C ILE A 310 14.59 -8.46 -17.77
N LYS A 311 14.52 -9.31 -18.80
CA LYS A 311 15.31 -10.57 -18.85
C LYS A 311 16.72 -10.39 -19.44
N GLY A 312 16.99 -9.26 -20.08
CA GLY A 312 18.30 -8.93 -20.66
C GLY A 312 19.22 -8.20 -19.69
N GLU A 313 20.39 -7.78 -20.17
CA GLU A 313 21.37 -7.00 -19.39
C GLU A 313 21.14 -5.49 -19.49
N LYS A 314 20.40 -5.04 -20.51
CA LYS A 314 20.22 -3.63 -20.88
C LYS A 314 18.79 -3.16 -20.71
N VAL A 315 18.64 -1.86 -20.47
CA VAL A 315 17.34 -1.21 -20.34
C VAL A 315 16.92 -0.62 -21.69
N ASP A 316 16.63 -1.51 -22.64
CA ASP A 316 16.23 -1.13 -24.01
C ASP A 316 14.70 -1.09 -24.19
N LYS A 317 13.97 -1.90 -23.41
CA LYS A 317 12.51 -1.96 -23.38
C LYS A 317 12.05 -2.59 -22.05
N PHE A 318 10.99 -2.04 -21.45
CA PHE A 318 10.25 -2.68 -20.36
C PHE A 318 8.75 -2.41 -20.49
N GLY A 319 7.90 -3.42 -20.29
CA GLY A 319 6.47 -3.30 -20.58
C GLY A 319 6.16 -3.15 -22.08
N ASP A 320 4.87 -3.05 -22.39
CA ASP A 320 4.36 -2.97 -23.77
C ASP A 320 3.65 -1.64 -24.07
N GLY A 321 3.84 -0.62 -23.22
CA GLY A 321 3.26 0.72 -23.40
C GLY A 321 3.76 1.39 -24.68
N GLU A 322 2.88 2.17 -25.32
CA GLU A 322 3.16 2.87 -26.58
C GLU A 322 4.33 3.84 -26.43
N TYR A 323 4.49 4.41 -25.24
CA TYR A 323 5.43 5.47 -24.94
C TYR A 323 6.76 4.99 -24.33
N ASN A 324 6.97 3.67 -24.21
CA ASN A 324 8.15 3.12 -23.54
C ASN A 324 9.49 3.57 -24.14
N ALA A 325 9.59 3.53 -25.47
CA ALA A 325 10.83 3.89 -26.16
C ALA A 325 11.17 5.38 -25.97
N GLU A 326 10.16 6.25 -25.95
CA GLU A 326 10.35 7.68 -25.71
C GLU A 326 10.73 7.96 -24.26
N PHE A 327 10.10 7.29 -23.29
CA PHE A 327 10.43 7.42 -21.87
C PHE A 327 11.89 7.02 -21.57
N ILE A 328 12.32 5.86 -22.07
CA ILE A 328 13.69 5.38 -21.91
C ILE A 328 14.68 6.36 -22.55
N LYS A 329 14.34 6.87 -23.74
CA LYS A 329 15.15 7.85 -24.45
C LYS A 329 15.31 9.13 -23.65
N ASP A 330 14.21 9.71 -23.14
CA ASP A 330 14.23 10.93 -22.35
C ASP A 330 15.10 10.79 -21.09
N ILE A 331 15.04 9.63 -20.42
CA ILE A 331 15.89 9.37 -19.24
C ILE A 331 17.37 9.22 -19.63
N LYS A 332 17.68 8.47 -20.70
CA LYS A 332 19.07 8.22 -21.14
C LYS A 332 19.74 9.48 -21.69
N ASP A 333 18.99 10.30 -22.43
CA ASP A 333 19.51 11.50 -23.09
C ASP A 333 19.46 12.75 -22.18
N GLY A 334 18.64 12.73 -21.12
CA GLY A 334 18.40 13.84 -20.21
C GLY A 334 19.10 13.74 -18.84
N ASP A 335 19.17 14.87 -18.14
CA ASP A 335 19.75 15.02 -16.79
C ASP A 335 18.73 15.41 -15.71
N ALA A 336 17.42 15.43 -16.06
CA ALA A 336 16.35 15.72 -15.12
C ALA A 336 16.27 14.71 -13.98
N GLU A 337 16.14 15.18 -12.74
CA GLU A 337 15.93 14.31 -11.57
C GLU A 337 14.43 14.20 -11.25
N PRO A 338 13.95 13.05 -10.73
CA PRO A 338 12.56 12.90 -10.36
C PRO A 338 12.19 13.80 -9.19
N VAL A 339 11.19 14.66 -9.37
CA VAL A 339 10.68 15.61 -8.37
C VAL A 339 9.38 15.09 -7.78
N GLN A 340 9.30 14.96 -6.45
CA GLN A 340 8.08 14.47 -5.80
C GLN A 340 6.88 15.38 -6.09
N LEU A 341 5.80 14.79 -6.61
CA LEU A 341 4.50 15.42 -6.76
C LEU A 341 3.62 15.19 -5.54
N GLY A 342 3.53 13.93 -5.11
CA GLY A 342 2.67 13.51 -4.00
C GLY A 342 3.08 12.14 -3.48
N LEU A 343 2.86 11.89 -2.20
CA LEU A 343 3.24 10.65 -1.54
C LEU A 343 2.26 10.35 -0.40
N ASN A 344 1.79 9.12 -0.36
CA ASN A 344 0.90 8.61 0.67
C ASN A 344 1.11 7.13 0.93
N SER A 345 0.32 6.57 1.83
CA SER A 345 0.52 5.19 2.28
C SER A 345 0.39 4.12 1.21
N ALA A 346 -0.20 4.40 0.06
CA ALA A 346 -0.28 3.45 -1.05
C ALA A 346 0.70 3.77 -2.19
N TRP A 347 0.88 5.05 -2.53
CA TRP A 347 1.60 5.44 -3.74
C TRP A 347 2.54 6.63 -3.53
N GLY A 348 3.63 6.67 -4.29
CA GLY A 348 4.42 7.86 -4.56
C GLY A 348 4.31 8.26 -6.04
N PHE A 349 4.32 9.57 -6.31
CA PHE A 349 4.32 10.12 -7.65
C PHE A 349 5.44 11.13 -7.82
N TYR A 350 6.12 11.05 -8.96
CA TYR A 350 7.26 11.89 -9.29
C TYR A 350 7.12 12.45 -10.69
N PHE A 351 7.39 13.74 -10.83
CA PHE A 351 7.53 14.41 -12.10
C PHE A 351 8.95 14.21 -12.64
N LEU A 352 9.06 13.96 -13.93
CA LEU A 352 10.32 13.95 -14.65
C LEU A 352 10.16 14.72 -15.96
N GLU A 353 10.98 15.74 -16.16
CA GLU A 353 10.96 16.51 -17.40
C GLU A 353 11.48 15.66 -18.56
N GLY A 354 10.72 15.60 -19.66
CA GLY A 354 11.13 14.92 -20.89
C GLY A 354 11.28 15.88 -22.08
N SER A 355 11.58 15.36 -23.27
CA SER A 355 11.80 16.22 -24.45
C SER A 355 10.49 16.57 -25.15
N LYS A 356 9.65 15.56 -25.40
CA LYS A 356 8.36 15.69 -26.10
C LYS A 356 7.18 15.71 -25.15
N TYR A 357 7.26 14.91 -24.10
CA TYR A 357 6.27 14.80 -23.03
C TYR A 357 7.01 15.04 -21.72
N ASP A 358 6.30 15.47 -20.69
CA ASP A 358 6.78 15.22 -19.33
C ASP A 358 6.26 13.87 -18.86
N TRP A 359 6.80 13.38 -17.75
CA TRP A 359 6.49 12.05 -17.25
C TRP A 359 6.06 12.11 -15.79
N VAL A 360 5.05 11.31 -15.47
CA VAL A 360 4.74 10.92 -14.10
C VAL A 360 5.27 9.52 -13.89
N ILE A 361 6.19 9.35 -12.95
CA ILE A 361 6.64 8.05 -12.43
C ILE A 361 5.78 7.73 -11.21
N SER A 362 5.26 6.50 -11.14
CA SER A 362 4.55 6.00 -9.96
C SER A 362 5.35 4.92 -9.24
N THR A 363 5.30 4.97 -7.92
CA THR A 363 5.76 3.90 -7.03
C THR A 363 4.60 3.42 -6.18
N ILE A 364 4.59 2.13 -5.83
CA ILE A 364 3.58 1.51 -4.97
C ILE A 364 4.23 0.94 -3.71
N HIS A 365 3.60 1.14 -2.57
CA HIS A 365 3.99 0.55 -1.30
C HIS A 365 3.72 -0.96 -1.31
N ILE A 366 4.76 -1.76 -1.13
CA ILE A 366 4.69 -3.22 -1.26
C ILE A 366 4.07 -3.90 -0.04
N PRO A 367 3.16 -4.86 -0.28
CA PRO A 367 2.57 -5.68 0.78
C PRO A 367 3.61 -6.32 1.70
N GLY A 368 3.50 -6.06 2.99
CA GLY A 368 4.27 -6.70 4.05
C GLY A 368 5.70 -6.19 4.23
N VAL A 369 6.10 -5.04 3.66
CA VAL A 369 7.53 -4.64 3.61
C VAL A 369 7.84 -3.28 4.22
N GLY A 370 7.15 -2.87 5.30
CA GLY A 370 7.41 -1.58 5.98
C GLY A 370 7.36 -0.41 4.98
N GLY A 371 8.08 0.69 5.18
CA GLY A 371 8.08 1.83 4.25
C GLY A 371 8.66 1.60 2.84
N LYS A 372 8.68 0.38 2.29
CA LYS A 372 9.26 0.09 0.97
C LYS A 372 8.27 0.26 -0.17
N TYR A 373 8.65 1.10 -1.12
CA TYR A 373 7.95 1.38 -2.35
C TYR A 373 8.71 0.80 -3.54
N ARG A 374 8.00 0.43 -4.60
CA ARG A 374 8.63 -0.08 -5.84
C ARG A 374 8.05 0.62 -7.04
N PHE A 375 8.84 0.69 -8.10
CA PHE A 375 8.39 1.21 -9.37
C PHE A 375 7.17 0.41 -9.85
N SER A 376 6.09 1.15 -10.13
CA SER A 376 4.81 0.58 -10.57
C SER A 376 4.39 1.05 -11.95
N GLY A 377 5.03 2.09 -12.49
CA GLY A 377 4.74 2.56 -13.83
C GLY A 377 5.22 3.96 -14.11
N TYR A 378 4.93 4.39 -15.33
CA TYR A 378 5.20 5.72 -15.85
C TYR A 378 4.06 6.12 -16.79
N TYR A 379 3.82 7.42 -16.92
CA TYR A 379 2.75 7.97 -17.76
C TYR A 379 3.22 9.24 -18.45
N PRO A 380 3.06 9.37 -19.78
CA PRO A 380 3.31 10.64 -20.46
C PRO A 380 2.23 11.66 -20.09
N ILE A 381 2.64 12.89 -19.82
CA ILE A 381 1.75 14.03 -19.63
C ILE A 381 2.10 15.15 -20.64
N PRO A 382 1.17 16.07 -20.95
CA PRO A 382 1.49 17.21 -21.79
C PRO A 382 2.59 18.08 -21.15
N LYS A 383 3.37 18.77 -21.98
CA LYS A 383 4.21 19.89 -21.55
C LYS A 383 3.33 21.07 -21.11
N PRO A 384 3.76 21.88 -20.13
CA PRO A 384 3.11 23.16 -19.83
C PRO A 384 3.07 24.08 -21.07
N ASP A 385 2.03 24.90 -21.17
CA ASP A 385 1.74 25.78 -22.32
C ASP A 385 2.71 26.97 -22.48
#